data_AF-A0A2T7EI67-F1
#
_entry.id   AF-A0A2T7EI67-F1
#
_cell.length_a   1.000
_cell.length_b   1.000
_cell.length_c   1.000
_cell.angle_alpha   90.00
_cell.angle_beta   90.00
_cell.angle_gamma   90.00
#
_symmetry.space_group_name_H-M   'P 1'
#
loop_
_entity.id
_entity.type
_entity.pdbx_description
1 polymer ?
#
loop_
_entity_poly.entity_id
_entity_poly.type
_entity_poly.pdbx_seq_one_letter_code
_entity_poly.pdbx_strand_id
1 'polypeptide(L)'
;MAPATGKLLFLGFLLLAAASSTPAAATTLTLHNLCPYPVWPLVTPNTGFPSISDNTGRLDGGGRGLVSLRFPPGFWAGRVVARTGCGCGSGSGGSAGAACETGASPPATVVQLAVHAEGRDLAAYSVSLVDGFNVPAVVSPQAVGGGQCPALGCAADLNAGCPRAQRVVGARGTWWRAGAPRGTSRSGAR
;
A
#
# COMPACT_ATOMS: atom_id res chain seq x y z
N MET A 1 60.67 20.95 27.10
CA MET A 1 59.36 21.26 26.48
C MET A 1 59.28 20.52 25.15
N ALA A 2 58.55 19.39 25.11
CA ALA A 2 58.32 18.61 23.90
C ALA A 2 56.94 18.98 23.30
N PRO A 3 56.78 19.02 21.97
CA PRO A 3 55.61 19.61 21.36
C PRO A 3 54.40 18.65 21.38
N ALA A 4 53.30 19.12 21.95
CA ALA A 4 52.01 18.41 22.05
C ALA A 4 51.15 18.48 20.76
N THR A 5 51.79 18.64 19.59
CA THR A 5 51.12 18.91 18.31
C THR A 5 50.49 17.68 17.65
N GLY A 6 50.95 16.47 17.97
CA GLY A 6 50.43 15.24 17.36
C GLY A 6 49.02 14.82 17.83
N LYS A 7 48.64 15.16 19.07
CA LYS A 7 47.33 14.79 19.64
C LYS A 7 46.17 15.63 19.06
N LEU A 8 46.40 16.90 18.74
CA LEU A 8 45.37 17.77 18.14
C LEU A 8 45.03 17.36 16.70
N LEU A 9 46.02 16.91 15.92
CA LEU A 9 45.81 16.49 14.53
C LEU A 9 45.01 15.18 14.43
N PHE A 10 45.23 14.23 15.35
CA PHE A 10 44.47 12.99 15.42
C PHE A 10 43.00 13.19 15.86
N LEU A 11 42.76 14.11 16.81
CA LEU A 11 41.40 14.47 17.22
C LEU A 11 40.63 15.17 16.10
N GLY A 12 41.28 16.03 15.31
CA GLY A 12 40.67 16.66 14.14
C GLY A 12 40.29 15.68 13.04
N PHE A 13 41.11 14.65 12.80
CA PHE A 13 40.84 13.62 11.78
C PHE A 13 39.71 12.66 12.18
N LEU A 14 39.59 12.31 13.48
CA LEU A 14 38.49 11.51 14.02
C LEU A 14 37.15 12.28 14.05
N LEU A 15 37.17 13.59 14.26
CA LEU A 15 35.98 14.45 14.19
C LEU A 15 35.50 14.68 12.74
N LEU A 16 36.40 14.66 11.75
CA LEU A 16 36.04 14.83 10.33
C LEU A 16 35.52 13.53 9.68
N ALA A 17 35.84 12.36 10.24
CA ALA A 17 35.28 11.07 9.80
C ALA A 17 33.85 10.80 10.30
N ALA A 18 33.34 11.61 11.24
CA ALA A 18 32.02 11.43 11.84
C ALA A 18 30.87 12.12 11.06
N ALA A 19 31.15 12.80 9.95
CA ALA A 19 30.17 13.62 9.24
C ALA A 19 30.05 13.24 7.76
N SER A 20 29.19 12.25 7.45
CA SER A 20 28.40 12.18 6.21
C SER A 20 27.62 10.86 6.09
N SER A 21 26.78 10.53 7.07
CA SER A 21 25.60 9.71 6.74
C SER A 21 24.55 10.65 6.17
N THR A 22 24.46 10.77 4.85
CA THR A 22 23.28 11.39 4.23
C THR A 22 22.08 10.55 4.67
N PRO A 23 21.06 11.13 5.32
CA PRO A 23 19.86 10.37 5.65
C PRO A 23 19.28 9.83 4.34
N ALA A 24 19.17 8.51 4.24
CA ALA A 24 18.49 7.88 3.12
C ALA A 24 17.08 8.48 3.03
N ALA A 25 16.68 8.94 1.85
CA ALA A 25 15.33 9.45 1.64
C ALA A 25 14.32 8.34 2.01
N ALA A 26 13.38 8.65 2.90
CA ALA A 26 12.40 7.66 3.34
C ALA A 26 11.51 7.26 2.14
N THR A 27 11.40 5.95 1.88
CA THR A 27 10.48 5.46 0.85
C THR A 27 9.04 5.71 1.30
N THR A 28 8.22 6.25 0.41
CA THR A 28 6.83 6.60 0.70
C THR A 28 5.85 5.82 -0.18
N LEU A 29 4.70 5.49 0.40
CA LEU A 29 3.53 5.01 -0.31
C LEU A 29 2.53 6.16 -0.42
N THR A 30 2.27 6.62 -1.63
CA THR A 30 1.21 7.60 -1.89
C THR A 30 -0.01 6.89 -2.45
N LEU A 31 -1.15 7.08 -1.79
CA LEU A 31 -2.45 6.58 -2.23
C LEU A 31 -3.24 7.77 -2.80
N HIS A 32 -3.63 7.68 -4.07
CA HIS A 32 -4.37 8.73 -4.78
C HIS A 32 -5.69 8.18 -5.32
N ASN A 33 -6.80 8.79 -4.92
CA ASN A 33 -8.12 8.37 -5.38
C ASN A 33 -8.55 9.13 -6.64
N LEU A 34 -8.41 8.46 -7.80
CA LEU A 34 -8.87 8.97 -9.09
C LEU A 34 -10.33 8.56 -9.41
N CYS A 35 -10.95 7.70 -8.59
CA CYS A 35 -12.34 7.29 -8.80
C CYS A 35 -13.30 8.47 -8.57
N PRO A 36 -14.50 8.48 -9.18
CA PRO A 36 -15.49 9.54 -8.98
C PRO A 36 -16.18 9.49 -7.60
N TYR A 37 -15.91 8.46 -6.79
CA TYR A 37 -16.52 8.24 -5.47
C TYR A 37 -15.44 8.14 -4.37
N PRO A 38 -15.79 8.38 -3.09
CA PRO A 38 -14.84 8.24 -1.99
C PRO A 38 -14.45 6.77 -1.75
N VAL A 39 -13.21 6.58 -1.30
CA VAL A 39 -12.68 5.27 -0.87
C VAL A 39 -12.02 5.39 0.50
N TRP A 40 -11.96 4.27 1.22
CA TRP A 40 -11.27 4.15 2.50
C TRP A 40 -10.18 3.11 2.38
N PRO A 41 -8.91 3.52 2.18
CA PRO A 41 -7.81 2.57 2.11
C PRO A 41 -7.74 1.68 3.35
N LEU A 42 -7.37 0.42 3.13
CA LEU A 42 -7.02 -0.54 4.17
C LEU A 42 -5.61 -1.05 3.85
N VAL A 43 -4.64 -0.61 4.65
CA VAL A 43 -3.26 -1.05 4.57
C VAL A 43 -3.03 -2.07 5.69
N THR A 44 -2.63 -3.28 5.32
CA THR A 44 -2.40 -4.37 6.27
C THR A 44 -0.99 -4.90 6.11
N PRO A 45 -0.12 -4.76 7.12
CA PRO A 45 1.20 -5.40 7.08
C PRO A 45 1.06 -6.93 7.14
N ASN A 46 2.05 -7.62 6.59
CA ASN A 46 2.21 -9.06 6.84
C ASN A 46 2.61 -9.28 8.30
N THR A 47 2.41 -10.51 8.80
CA THR A 47 2.77 -10.88 10.17
C THR A 47 4.23 -10.52 10.47
N GLY A 48 4.45 -9.85 11.61
CA GLY A 48 5.78 -9.44 12.05
C GLY A 48 6.23 -8.05 11.58
N PHE A 49 5.46 -7.36 10.72
CA PHE A 49 5.77 -5.99 10.29
C PHE A 49 4.90 -4.94 10.99
N PRO A 50 5.42 -3.72 11.24
CA PRO A 50 4.66 -2.65 11.86
C PRO A 50 3.58 -2.11 10.92
N SER A 51 2.50 -1.59 11.49
CA SER A 51 1.51 -0.82 10.71
C SER A 51 2.10 0.52 10.26
N ILE A 52 1.81 0.91 9.02
CA ILE A 52 2.19 2.22 8.45
C ILE A 52 0.98 3.15 8.25
N SER A 53 -0.21 2.71 8.67
CA SER A 53 -1.50 3.38 8.50
C SER A 53 -2.36 3.12 9.73
N ASP A 54 -3.17 4.09 10.13
CA ASP A 54 -4.23 3.92 11.13
C ASP A 54 -5.53 3.35 10.52
N ASN A 55 -5.61 3.29 9.18
CA ASN A 55 -6.75 2.81 8.40
C ASN A 55 -8.07 3.55 8.68
N THR A 56 -7.98 4.82 9.12
CA THR A 56 -9.14 5.68 9.39
C THR A 56 -9.47 6.63 8.24
N GLY A 57 -8.47 6.93 7.40
CA GLY A 57 -8.55 7.94 6.35
C GLY A 57 -9.59 7.64 5.27
N ARG A 58 -10.38 8.68 4.93
CA ARG A 58 -11.22 8.74 3.73
C ARG A 58 -10.47 9.52 2.66
N LEU A 59 -10.40 8.98 1.44
CA LEU A 59 -9.91 9.69 0.26
C LEU A 59 -11.08 10.10 -0.61
N ASP A 60 -11.31 11.40 -0.75
CA ASP A 60 -12.37 11.93 -1.62
C ASP A 60 -12.12 11.61 -3.10
N GLY A 61 -13.21 11.42 -3.83
CA GLY A 61 -13.18 11.14 -5.26
C GLY A 61 -12.93 12.38 -6.13
N GLY A 62 -12.80 12.12 -7.43
CA GLY A 62 -12.54 13.13 -8.46
C GLY A 62 -11.08 13.60 -8.48
N GLY A 63 -10.13 12.74 -8.08
CA GLY A 63 -8.70 13.07 -8.07
C GLY A 63 -8.23 13.95 -6.92
N ARG A 64 -9.09 14.20 -5.92
CA ARG A 64 -8.80 15.12 -4.80
C ARG A 64 -8.24 14.45 -3.56
N GLY A 65 -8.59 13.18 -3.32
CA GLY A 65 -8.15 12.45 -2.14
C GLY A 65 -6.75 11.88 -2.31
N LEU A 66 -5.81 12.33 -1.48
CA LEU A 66 -4.43 11.86 -1.48
C LEU A 66 -3.89 11.71 -0.05
N VAL A 67 -3.15 10.65 0.21
CA VAL A 67 -2.41 10.45 1.47
C VAL A 67 -1.05 9.82 1.20
N SER A 68 -0.03 10.23 1.96
CA SER A 68 1.32 9.67 1.89
C SER A 68 1.69 9.02 3.21
N LEU A 69 2.10 7.76 3.14
CA LEU A 69 2.52 6.93 4.28
C LEU A 69 4.02 6.65 4.14
N ARG A 70 4.73 6.60 5.26
CA ARG A 70 6.17 6.30 5.27
C ARG A 70 6.40 4.83 5.59
N PHE A 71 7.27 4.18 4.83
CA PHE A 71 7.76 2.85 5.20
C PHE A 71 8.79 2.95 6.33
N PRO A 72 8.91 1.91 7.17
CA PRO A 72 10.04 1.81 8.09
C PRO A 72 11.36 1.67 7.31
N PRO A 73 12.52 1.97 7.93
CA PRO A 73 13.82 1.94 7.26
C PRO A 73 14.34 0.54 6.89
N GLY A 74 13.62 -0.53 7.25
CA GLY A 74 13.98 -1.92 6.96
C GLY A 74 12.92 -2.61 6.10
N PHE A 75 13.15 -3.89 5.80
CA PHE A 75 12.23 -4.70 5.02
C PHE A 75 10.79 -4.58 5.55
N TRP A 76 9.86 -4.30 4.65
CA TRP A 76 8.45 -4.26 4.97
C TRP A 76 7.66 -4.92 3.85
N ALA A 77 6.68 -5.74 4.22
CA ALA A 77 5.75 -6.34 3.28
C ALA A 77 4.32 -6.24 3.78
N GLY A 78 3.39 -6.04 2.86
CA GLY A 78 1.97 -5.94 3.19
C GLY A 78 1.10 -5.77 1.96
N ARG A 79 -0.15 -5.43 2.21
CA ARG A 79 -1.16 -5.24 1.16
C ARG A 79 -1.98 -3.97 1.36
N VAL A 80 -2.53 -3.48 0.25
CA VAL A 80 -3.46 -2.36 0.21
C VAL A 80 -4.72 -2.78 -0.52
N VAL A 81 -5.88 -2.46 0.07
CA VAL A 81 -7.20 -2.62 -0.54
C VAL A 81 -7.97 -1.31 -0.43
N ALA A 82 -8.71 -0.94 -1.48
CA ALA A 82 -9.64 0.19 -1.42
C ALA A 82 -11.02 -0.30 -0.95
N ARG A 83 -11.52 0.20 0.19
CA ARG A 83 -12.88 -0.07 0.65
C ARG A 83 -13.86 0.97 0.10
N THR A 84 -15.10 0.56 -0.15
CA THR A 84 -16.17 1.44 -0.65
C THR A 84 -17.43 1.32 0.20
N GLY A 85 -18.31 2.34 0.16
CA GLY A 85 -19.62 2.29 0.83
C GLY A 85 -19.55 2.21 2.35
N CYS A 86 -18.45 2.69 2.94
CA CYS A 86 -18.29 2.73 4.39
C CYS A 86 -19.29 3.71 4.99
N GLY A 87 -20.15 3.23 5.89
CA GLY A 87 -21.07 4.07 6.63
C GLY A 87 -20.35 4.84 7.74
N CYS A 88 -20.82 6.04 8.07
CA CYS A 88 -20.49 6.64 9.35
C CYS A 88 -21.16 5.79 10.43
N GLY A 89 -20.41 5.07 11.25
CA GLY A 89 -20.92 4.75 12.59
C GLY A 89 -21.35 6.07 13.23
N SER A 90 -22.50 6.11 13.91
CA SER A 90 -23.00 7.34 14.50
C SER A 90 -21.91 7.97 15.40
N GLY A 91 -21.52 9.21 15.11
CA GLY A 91 -20.57 9.95 15.92
C GLY A 91 -19.27 10.25 15.19
N SER A 92 -18.92 11.52 15.18
CA SER A 92 -17.62 12.08 14.81
C SER A 92 -16.44 11.20 15.27
N GLY A 93 -15.72 10.61 14.32
CA GLY A 93 -14.47 9.89 14.61
C GLY A 93 -14.21 8.78 13.62
N GLY A 94 -13.32 9.05 12.65
CA GLY A 94 -12.80 8.07 11.72
C GLY A 94 -12.24 6.86 12.47
N SER A 95 -13.04 5.81 12.57
CA SER A 95 -12.68 4.60 13.27
C SER A 95 -12.51 3.48 12.25
N ALA A 96 -11.35 2.83 12.29
CA ALA A 96 -11.14 1.51 11.71
C ALA A 96 -12.22 0.57 12.27
N GLY A 97 -13.26 0.32 11.48
CA GLY A 97 -14.45 -0.40 11.95
C GLY A 97 -15.78 0.03 11.31
N ALA A 98 -15.80 1.13 10.55
CA ALA A 98 -16.95 1.46 9.71
C ALA A 98 -17.29 0.26 8.79
N ALA A 99 -18.52 -0.26 8.90
CA ALA A 99 -19.01 -1.31 8.03
C ALA A 99 -18.99 -0.81 6.57
N CYS A 100 -18.01 -1.30 5.81
CA CYS A 100 -17.85 -1.02 4.39
C CYS A 100 -18.56 -2.09 3.57
N GLU A 101 -19.08 -1.69 2.42
CA GLU A 101 -19.79 -2.60 1.53
C GLU A 101 -18.83 -3.54 0.78
N THR A 102 -17.59 -3.10 0.51
CA THR A 102 -16.57 -3.91 -0.17
C THR A 102 -15.17 -3.64 0.38
N GLY A 103 -14.23 -4.55 0.11
CA GLY A 103 -12.80 -4.37 0.38
C GLY A 103 -12.35 -4.69 1.82
N ALA A 104 -13.28 -4.93 2.76
CA ALA A 104 -12.95 -5.48 4.08
C ALA A 104 -12.70 -7.01 4.01
N SER A 105 -13.37 -7.66 3.07
CA SER A 105 -13.22 -9.06 2.68
C SER A 105 -13.41 -9.17 1.15
N PRO A 106 -13.05 -10.31 0.54
CA PRO A 106 -13.35 -10.56 -0.87
C PRO A 106 -14.85 -10.32 -1.20
N PRO A 107 -15.19 -9.71 -2.35
CA PRO A 107 -14.29 -9.39 -3.44
C PRO A 107 -13.45 -8.12 -3.24
N ALA A 108 -12.15 -8.19 -3.57
CA ALA A 108 -11.23 -7.07 -3.46
C ALA A 108 -10.09 -7.16 -4.48
N THR A 109 -9.83 -6.05 -5.18
CA THR A 109 -8.55 -5.87 -5.88
C THR A 109 -7.47 -5.64 -4.82
N VAL A 110 -6.45 -6.49 -4.80
CA VAL A 110 -5.38 -6.44 -3.78
C VAL A 110 -4.09 -5.95 -4.41
N VAL A 111 -3.54 -4.86 -3.88
CA VAL A 111 -2.17 -4.44 -4.19
C VAL A 111 -1.24 -5.06 -3.15
N GLN A 112 -0.23 -5.81 -3.57
CA GLN A 112 0.81 -6.31 -2.67
C GLN A 112 2.09 -5.52 -2.86
N LEU A 113 2.78 -5.23 -1.75
CA LEU A 113 4.00 -4.43 -1.72
C LEU A 113 5.04 -5.11 -0.84
N ALA A 114 6.28 -5.13 -1.31
CA ALA A 114 7.46 -5.47 -0.53
C ALA A 114 8.54 -4.42 -0.83
N VAL A 115 9.05 -3.76 0.18
CA VAL A 115 10.04 -2.67 0.06
C VAL A 115 11.25 -2.95 0.94
N HIS A 116 12.39 -2.41 0.57
CA HIS A 116 13.69 -2.73 1.17
C HIS A 116 14.00 -4.24 1.12
N ALA A 117 13.62 -4.88 0.02
CA ALA A 117 13.80 -6.32 -0.18
C ALA A 117 15.29 -6.68 -0.16
N GLU A 118 15.62 -7.83 0.46
CA GLU A 118 17.01 -8.32 0.59
C GLU A 118 17.98 -7.34 1.28
N GLY A 119 17.45 -6.38 2.06
CA GLY A 119 18.26 -5.35 2.71
C GLY A 119 18.85 -4.32 1.73
N ARG A 120 18.34 -4.26 0.50
CA ARG A 120 18.74 -3.31 -0.55
C ARG A 120 17.62 -2.31 -0.79
N ASP A 121 17.91 -1.25 -1.56
CA ASP A 121 16.89 -0.30 -2.03
C ASP A 121 16.09 -0.87 -3.22
N LEU A 122 15.48 -2.04 -3.01
CA LEU A 122 14.68 -2.77 -3.98
C LEU A 122 13.23 -2.87 -3.49
N ALA A 123 12.29 -2.75 -4.43
CA ALA A 123 10.88 -2.91 -4.19
C ALA A 123 10.25 -3.88 -5.20
N ALA A 124 9.32 -4.70 -4.72
CA ALA A 124 8.46 -5.55 -5.53
C ALA A 124 6.99 -5.19 -5.26
N TYR A 125 6.18 -5.23 -6.30
CA TYR A 125 4.75 -4.89 -6.21
C TYR A 125 3.95 -5.71 -7.21
N SER A 126 2.70 -5.99 -6.86
CA SER A 126 1.75 -6.69 -7.72
C SER A 126 0.34 -6.14 -7.51
N VAL A 127 -0.51 -6.33 -8.51
CA VAL A 127 -1.97 -6.14 -8.40
C VAL A 127 -2.63 -7.48 -8.69
N SER A 128 -3.39 -7.98 -7.72
CA SER A 128 -4.01 -9.30 -7.76
C SER A 128 -5.54 -9.18 -7.76
N LEU A 129 -6.16 -10.01 -8.59
CA LEU A 129 -7.61 -10.23 -8.67
C LEU A 129 -8.01 -11.61 -8.16
N VAL A 130 -7.09 -12.33 -7.50
CA VAL A 130 -7.35 -13.67 -6.94
C VAL A 130 -8.51 -13.62 -5.94
N ASP A 131 -8.61 -12.52 -5.19
CA ASP A 131 -9.69 -12.26 -4.24
C ASP A 131 -10.88 -11.55 -4.91
N GLY A 132 -10.96 -11.50 -6.24
CA GLY A 132 -12.00 -10.80 -6.98
C GLY A 132 -11.65 -9.34 -7.29
N PHE A 133 -12.66 -8.55 -7.62
CA PHE A 133 -12.52 -7.16 -8.05
C PHE A 133 -13.58 -6.28 -7.41
N ASN A 134 -13.15 -5.12 -6.92
CA ASN A 134 -14.07 -4.10 -6.40
C ASN A 134 -13.76 -2.70 -6.95
N VAL A 135 -12.48 -2.30 -6.97
CA VAL A 135 -12.00 -1.00 -7.44
C VAL A 135 -10.80 -1.21 -8.38
N PRO A 136 -10.70 -0.50 -9.52
CA PRO A 136 -9.48 -0.47 -10.33
C PRO A 136 -8.28 0.04 -9.52
N ALA A 137 -7.10 -0.53 -9.74
CA ALA A 137 -5.89 -0.11 -9.05
C ALA A 137 -4.66 -0.22 -9.95
N VAL A 138 -3.77 0.76 -9.83
CA VAL A 138 -2.48 0.81 -10.52
C VAL A 138 -1.41 1.25 -9.53
N VAL A 139 -0.27 0.58 -9.55
CA VAL A 139 0.95 0.98 -8.83
C VAL A 139 1.92 1.56 -9.85
N SER A 140 2.35 2.80 -9.61
CA SER A 140 3.36 3.47 -10.44
C SER A 140 4.54 3.89 -9.56
N PRO A 141 5.65 3.15 -9.57
CA PRO A 141 6.86 3.53 -8.84
C PRO A 141 7.37 4.90 -9.31
N GLN A 142 7.70 5.76 -8.36
CA GLN A 142 8.32 7.06 -8.62
C GLN A 142 9.81 6.92 -8.29
N ALA A 143 10.62 6.44 -9.25
CA ALA A 143 12.04 6.21 -9.00
C ALA A 143 12.82 7.53 -9.01
N VAL A 144 13.42 7.89 -7.87
CA VAL A 144 14.47 8.91 -7.78
C VAL A 144 15.82 8.19 -7.92
N GLY A 145 16.16 7.70 -9.11
CA GLY A 145 17.43 6.95 -9.27
C GLY A 145 17.61 6.07 -10.51
N GLY A 146 16.72 6.10 -11.49
CA GLY A 146 16.94 5.43 -12.79
C GLY A 146 16.49 3.98 -12.90
N GLY A 147 15.82 3.41 -11.90
CA GLY A 147 15.14 2.12 -12.03
C GLY A 147 13.93 2.20 -12.98
N GLN A 148 13.90 1.36 -14.01
CA GLN A 148 12.80 1.24 -14.97
C GLN A 148 11.71 0.29 -14.43
N CYS A 149 11.02 0.69 -13.37
CA CYS A 149 9.91 -0.11 -12.84
C CYS A 149 8.60 0.31 -13.53
N PRO A 150 7.95 -0.56 -14.33
CA PRO A 150 6.77 -0.19 -15.10
C PRO A 150 5.56 0.03 -14.18
N ALA A 151 4.66 0.94 -14.56
CA ALA A 151 3.35 0.97 -13.92
C ALA A 151 2.62 -0.36 -14.15
N LEU A 152 2.05 -0.94 -13.08
CA LEU A 152 1.34 -2.23 -13.14
C LEU A 152 -0.03 -2.10 -12.49
N GLY A 153 -1.06 -2.63 -13.15
CA GLY A 153 -2.37 -2.75 -12.52
C GLY A 153 -3.50 -3.08 -13.46
N CYS A 154 -4.72 -3.02 -12.93
CA CYS A 154 -5.97 -3.18 -13.66
C CYS A 154 -6.74 -1.86 -13.60
N ALA A 155 -6.66 -1.08 -14.68
CA ALA A 155 -7.35 0.21 -14.79
C ALA A 155 -8.82 0.09 -15.25
N ALA A 156 -9.19 -1.04 -15.85
CA ALA A 156 -10.54 -1.28 -16.34
C ALA A 156 -11.54 -1.56 -15.20
N ASP A 157 -12.77 -1.07 -15.33
CA ASP A 157 -13.87 -1.46 -14.45
C ASP A 157 -14.45 -2.82 -14.88
N LEU A 158 -14.02 -3.87 -14.21
CA LEU A 158 -14.48 -5.23 -14.49
C LEU A 158 -15.92 -5.48 -14.01
N ASN A 159 -16.52 -4.59 -13.22
CA ASN A 159 -17.91 -4.74 -12.79
C ASN A 159 -18.90 -4.56 -13.94
N ALA A 160 -18.58 -3.72 -14.93
CA ALA A 160 -19.43 -3.45 -16.08
C ALA A 160 -19.70 -4.73 -16.91
N GLY A 161 -18.69 -5.59 -17.05
CA GLY A 161 -18.76 -6.85 -17.80
C GLY A 161 -18.99 -8.10 -16.96
N CYS A 162 -19.17 -7.98 -15.64
CA CYS A 162 -19.19 -9.13 -14.74
C CYS A 162 -20.39 -10.06 -15.01
N PRO A 163 -20.18 -11.35 -15.34
CA PRO A 163 -21.26 -12.33 -15.51
C PRO A 163 -22.08 -12.50 -14.23
N ARG A 164 -23.41 -12.71 -14.36
CA ARG A 164 -24.31 -12.80 -13.20
C ARG A 164 -23.87 -13.82 -12.15
N ALA A 165 -23.33 -14.97 -12.58
CA ALA A 165 -22.87 -16.04 -11.68
C ALA A 165 -21.66 -15.64 -10.80
N GLN A 166 -20.88 -14.64 -11.22
CA GLN A 166 -19.72 -14.14 -10.50
C GLN A 166 -20.04 -12.86 -9.71
N ARG A 167 -21.29 -12.37 -9.75
CA ARG A 167 -21.69 -11.17 -9.02
C ARG A 167 -21.86 -11.47 -7.52
N VAL A 168 -21.22 -10.68 -6.67
CA VAL A 168 -21.47 -10.64 -5.22
C VAL A 168 -22.28 -9.39 -4.91
N VAL A 169 -23.31 -9.55 -4.07
CA VAL A 169 -24.14 -8.44 -3.58
C VAL A 169 -23.41 -7.81 -2.39
N GLY A 170 -23.25 -6.49 -2.38
CA GLY A 170 -22.74 -5.78 -1.20
C GLY A 170 -23.66 -5.96 0.02
N ALA A 171 -23.13 -5.73 1.23
CA ALA A 171 -23.83 -5.96 2.50
C ALA A 171 -25.22 -5.27 2.64
N ARG A 172 -25.54 -4.29 1.78
CA ARG A 172 -26.82 -3.57 1.76
C ARG A 172 -27.73 -3.89 0.57
N GLY A 173 -27.42 -4.88 -0.26
CA GLY A 173 -28.29 -5.25 -1.38
C GLY A 173 -28.24 -4.31 -2.60
N THR A 174 -27.47 -3.23 -2.54
CA THR A 174 -27.57 -2.08 -3.45
C THR A 174 -26.69 -2.17 -4.70
N TRP A 175 -25.64 -3.02 -4.72
CA TRP A 175 -24.69 -3.11 -5.83
C TRP A 175 -24.12 -4.51 -6.06
N TRP A 176 -23.78 -4.82 -7.31
CA TRP A 176 -23.12 -6.06 -7.75
C TRP A 176 -21.62 -5.86 -8.01
N ARG A 177 -20.79 -6.87 -7.71
CA ARG A 177 -19.32 -6.85 -7.91
C ARG A 177 -18.75 -8.16 -8.44
N ALA A 178 -17.64 -8.13 -9.17
CA ALA A 178 -16.99 -9.35 -9.66
C ALA A 178 -16.25 -10.12 -8.56
N GLY A 179 -16.81 -11.25 -8.15
CA GLY A 179 -16.18 -12.26 -7.32
C GLY A 179 -15.24 -13.15 -8.12
N ALA A 180 -14.19 -13.66 -7.45
CA ALA A 180 -13.38 -14.73 -8.00
C ALA A 180 -14.26 -15.98 -8.27
N PRO A 181 -13.97 -16.77 -9.31
CA PRO A 181 -14.67 -18.03 -9.53
C PRO A 181 -14.58 -18.90 -8.28
N ARG A 182 -15.74 -19.34 -7.75
CA ARG A 182 -15.78 -20.23 -6.59
C ARG A 182 -15.23 -21.59 -7.00
N GLY A 183 -13.99 -21.87 -6.60
CA GLY A 183 -13.43 -23.22 -6.52
C GLY A 183 -12.83 -23.78 -7.82
N THR A 184 -11.52 -23.65 -7.94
CA THR A 184 -10.63 -24.79 -8.22
C THR A 184 -9.31 -24.59 -7.47
N SER A 185 -9.33 -24.76 -6.14
CA SER A 185 -8.10 -25.11 -5.41
C SER A 185 -7.84 -26.59 -5.71
N ARG A 186 -7.04 -26.88 -6.73
CA ARG A 186 -6.30 -28.14 -6.80
C ARG A 186 -4.95 -27.88 -6.16
N SER A 187 -4.80 -28.29 -4.91
CA SER A 187 -3.48 -28.56 -4.35
C SER A 187 -2.90 -29.79 -5.07
N GLY A 188 -2.19 -29.57 -6.16
CA GLY A 188 -1.27 -30.55 -6.72
C GLY A 188 0.04 -30.50 -5.95
N ALA A 189 0.16 -31.31 -4.90
CA ALA A 189 1.46 -31.86 -4.52
C ALA A 189 1.72 -33.07 -5.44
N ARG A 190 3.01 -33.34 -5.72
CA ARG A 190 3.48 -34.45 -6.58
C ARG A 190 2.79 -35.78 -6.31
#